data_AF-A0A931WMN7-F1
#
_entry.id   AF-A0A931WMN7-F1
#
_cell.length_a   1.000
_cell.length_b   1.000
_cell.length_c   1.000
_cell.angle_alpha   90.00
_cell.angle_beta   90.00
_cell.angle_gamma   90.00
#
_symmetry.space_group_name_H-M   'P 1'
#
loop_
_entity.id
_entity.type
_entity.pdbx_description
1 polymer ?
#
loop_
_entity_poly.entity_id
_entity_poly.type
_entity_poly.pdbx_seq_one_letter_code
_entity_poly.pdbx_strand_id
1 'polypeptide(L)'
;MKRRAVPTALILVFLLGLRTWAGSIDEVTFLKKIQTYEAVVDTTIVTQEGKRIKVTKGTRLNVAGFTSTEAFVVSRKDRPTGFVKRGDIVPAKP
;
A
#
# COMPACT_ATOMS: atom_id res chain seq x y z
N MET A 1 57.84 7.66 14.17
CA MET A 1 56.59 8.47 14.16
C MET A 1 56.12 8.67 12.72
N LYS A 2 55.04 8.01 12.29
CA LYS A 2 54.07 8.53 11.31
C LYS A 2 52.80 7.69 11.47
N ARG A 3 51.74 8.38 11.89
CA ARG A 3 50.44 7.84 12.26
C ARG A 3 49.51 7.90 11.05
N ARG A 4 48.53 6.99 11.03
CA ARG A 4 47.17 7.11 10.43
C ARG A 4 47.11 6.98 8.90
N ALA A 5 46.07 6.40 8.30
CA ALA A 5 44.82 5.84 8.83
C ALA A 5 44.37 4.72 7.89
N VAL A 6 43.80 3.66 8.48
CA VAL A 6 42.90 2.72 7.80
C VAL A 6 41.64 3.50 7.44
N PRO A 7 41.22 3.62 6.16
CA PRO A 7 39.86 3.98 5.86
C PRO A 7 39.04 2.69 5.89
N THR A 8 38.50 2.46 7.08
CA THR A 8 37.26 1.76 7.40
C THR A 8 36.41 1.43 6.18
N ALA A 9 36.26 0.14 5.89
CA ALA A 9 35.17 -0.35 5.04
C ALA A 9 33.85 0.08 5.67
N LEU A 10 33.26 1.16 5.19
CA LEU A 10 31.91 1.56 5.57
C LEU A 10 30.94 0.68 4.80
N ILE A 11 30.73 -0.53 5.32
CA ILE A 11 29.57 -1.34 4.98
C ILE A 11 28.35 -0.58 5.50
N LEU A 12 27.64 0.10 4.60
CA LEU A 12 26.25 0.49 4.83
C LEU A 12 25.35 -0.08 3.73
N VAL A 13 25.52 -1.37 3.48
CA VAL A 13 24.46 -2.21 2.92
C VAL A 13 23.48 -2.45 4.07
N PHE A 14 22.26 -1.92 3.97
CA PHE A 14 21.00 -2.31 4.66
C PHE A 14 20.02 -1.15 4.89
N LEU A 15 19.79 -0.29 3.89
CA LEU A 15 18.58 0.54 3.80
C LEU A 15 17.56 -0.02 2.79
N LEU A 16 17.56 -1.34 2.58
CA LEU A 16 16.51 -2.04 1.81
C LEU A 16 15.21 -2.27 2.62
N GLY A 17 15.03 -1.57 3.74
CA GLY A 17 13.96 -1.85 4.70
C GLY A 17 12.76 -0.90 4.74
N LEU A 18 12.74 0.24 4.02
CA LEU A 18 11.77 1.31 4.34
C LEU A 18 11.16 2.05 3.14
N ARG A 19 10.79 1.36 2.06
CA ARG A 19 9.81 1.92 1.12
C ARG A 19 8.80 0.88 0.61
N THR A 20 8.00 0.33 1.52
CA THR A 20 6.62 -0.05 1.16
C THR A 20 5.76 1.22 1.23
N TRP A 21 6.08 2.22 0.41
CA TRP A 21 5.15 3.32 0.23
C TRP A 21 3.91 2.73 -0.43
N ALA A 22 2.74 2.99 0.15
CA ALA A 22 1.49 2.83 -0.58
C ALA A 22 1.61 3.58 -1.92
N GLY A 23 1.02 3.06 -2.98
CA GLY A 23 1.01 3.71 -4.29
C GLY A 23 0.62 5.19 -4.20
N SER A 24 1.09 6.00 -5.14
CA SER A 24 0.67 7.40 -5.18
C SER A 24 -0.73 7.51 -5.78
N ILE A 25 -1.51 8.50 -5.34
CA ILE A 25 -2.79 8.86 -5.99
C ILE A 25 -2.56 9.25 -7.45
N ASP A 26 -1.41 9.85 -7.75
CA ASP A 26 -1.08 10.31 -9.11
C ASP A 26 -0.91 9.16 -10.10
N GLU A 27 -0.68 7.94 -9.60
CA GLU A 27 -0.55 6.71 -10.39
C GLU A 27 -1.90 5.98 -10.56
N VAL A 28 -2.97 6.49 -9.95
CA VAL A 28 -4.28 5.83 -9.95
C VAL A 28 -5.01 6.09 -11.26
N THR A 29 -5.28 5.02 -11.97
CA THR A 29 -6.29 5.02 -13.03
C THR A 29 -7.67 4.86 -12.39
N PHE A 30 -8.46 5.94 -12.40
CA PHE A 30 -9.79 5.96 -11.79
C PHE A 30 -10.82 5.19 -12.62
N LEU A 31 -11.71 4.50 -11.90
CA LEU A 31 -12.89 3.85 -12.48
C LEU A 31 -13.96 4.90 -12.77
N LYS A 32 -14.83 4.63 -13.76
CA LYS A 32 -15.99 5.48 -14.08
C LYS A 32 -16.95 5.66 -12.89
N LYS A 33 -16.99 4.67 -11.99
CA LYS A 33 -17.75 4.70 -10.75
C LYS A 33 -17.02 3.88 -9.68
N ILE A 34 -17.22 4.24 -8.42
CA ILE A 34 -16.76 3.42 -7.29
C ILE A 34 -17.42 2.04 -7.40
N GLN A 35 -16.62 0.99 -7.24
CA GLN A 35 -17.08 -0.39 -7.29
C GLN A 35 -16.76 -1.11 -5.98
N THR A 36 -17.63 -2.03 -5.58
CA THR A 36 -17.42 -2.83 -4.37
C THR A 36 -16.57 -4.04 -4.70
N TYR A 37 -15.50 -4.23 -3.92
CA TYR A 37 -14.63 -5.38 -3.94
C TYR A 37 -14.67 -6.07 -2.57
N GLU A 38 -14.21 -7.31 -2.51
CA GLU A 38 -14.11 -8.09 -1.28
C GLU A 38 -12.67 -8.56 -1.09
N ALA A 39 -12.14 -8.41 0.13
CA ALA A 39 -10.85 -8.97 0.50
C ALA A 39 -10.92 -10.50 0.56
N VAL A 40 -10.13 -11.20 -0.25
CA VAL A 40 -10.13 -12.68 -0.30
C VAL A 40 -9.13 -13.30 0.68
N VAL A 41 -8.25 -12.48 1.24
CA VAL A 41 -7.28 -12.82 2.29
C VAL A 41 -7.23 -11.69 3.32
N ASP A 42 -6.68 -11.98 4.50
CA ASP A 42 -6.35 -10.92 5.45
C ASP A 42 -5.28 -10.02 4.84
N THR A 43 -5.58 -8.73 4.77
CA THR A 43 -4.73 -7.74 4.09
C THR A 43 -4.64 -6.45 4.90
N THR A 44 -3.91 -5.48 4.39
CA THR A 44 -3.70 -4.19 5.04
C THR A 44 -3.96 -3.08 4.04
N ILE A 45 -4.81 -2.15 4.42
CA ILE A 45 -4.88 -0.85 3.75
C ILE A 45 -3.76 0.01 4.30
N VAL A 46 -2.96 0.59 3.41
CA VAL A 46 -1.92 1.56 3.76
C VAL A 46 -2.35 2.93 3.25
N THR A 47 -2.47 3.91 4.14
CA THR A 47 -2.82 5.29 3.77
C THR A 47 -1.62 6.02 3.18
N GLN A 48 -1.84 7.19 2.58
CA GLN A 48 -0.77 8.03 2.07
C GLN A 48 0.18 8.51 3.17
N GLU A 49 -0.33 8.68 4.40
CA GLU A 49 0.47 9.03 5.58
C GLU A 49 1.19 7.81 6.19
N GLY A 50 1.09 6.64 5.55
CA GLY A 50 1.73 5.40 6.00
C GLY A 50 0.98 4.67 7.12
N LYS A 51 -0.24 5.11 7.50
CA LYS A 51 -1.04 4.40 8.49
C LYS A 51 -1.47 3.04 7.92
N ARG A 52 -1.32 1.99 8.72
CA ARG A 52 -1.66 0.61 8.34
C ARG A 52 -2.95 0.18 9.05
N ILE A 53 -3.97 -0.17 8.28
CA ILE A 53 -5.26 -0.66 8.80
C ILE A 53 -5.43 -2.11 8.37
N LYS A 54 -5.59 -3.00 9.35
CA LYS A 54 -5.88 -4.40 9.06
C LYS A 54 -7.29 -4.55 8.49
N VAL A 55 -7.40 -5.36 7.45
CA VAL A 55 -8.65 -5.73 6.79
C VAL A 55 -8.74 -7.24 6.83
N THR A 56 -9.78 -7.76 7.46
CA THR A 56 -10.00 -9.21 7.50
C THR A 56 -10.58 -9.69 6.18
N LYS A 57 -10.30 -10.94 5.82
CA LYS A 57 -10.96 -11.64 4.72
C LYS A 57 -12.49 -11.49 4.83
N GLY A 58 -13.15 -11.34 3.69
CA GLY A 58 -14.60 -11.11 3.57
C GLY A 58 -15.01 -9.65 3.74
N THR A 59 -14.10 -8.75 4.10
CA THR A 59 -14.42 -7.33 4.23
C THR A 59 -14.70 -6.72 2.85
N ARG A 60 -15.83 -6.03 2.73
CA ARG A 60 -16.17 -5.24 1.54
C ARG A 60 -15.45 -3.90 1.53
N LEU A 61 -14.86 -3.57 0.39
CA LEU A 61 -14.06 -2.38 0.14
C LEU A 61 -14.64 -1.62 -1.06
N ASN A 62 -14.72 -0.31 -0.94
CA ASN A 62 -15.14 0.56 -2.04
C ASN A 62 -13.89 1.01 -2.80
N VAL A 63 -13.71 0.52 -4.02
CA VAL A 63 -12.54 0.81 -4.85
C VAL A 63 -12.90 1.90 -5.86
N ALA A 64 -12.11 2.97 -5.88
CA ALA A 64 -12.25 4.08 -6.81
C ALA A 64 -11.32 3.98 -8.03
N GLY A 65 -10.25 3.21 -7.93
CA GLY A 65 -9.24 3.11 -9.00
C GLY A 65 -8.17 2.08 -8.71
N PHE A 66 -7.26 1.92 -9.66
CA PHE A 66 -6.13 1.00 -9.55
C PHE A 66 -4.84 1.67 -10.00
N THR A 67 -3.74 1.31 -9.34
CA THR A 67 -2.39 1.42 -9.90
C THR A 67 -2.06 0.12 -10.66
N SER A 68 -0.79 -0.07 -11.04
CA SER A 68 -0.33 -1.33 -11.63
C SER A 68 -0.49 -2.52 -10.68
N THR A 69 -0.30 -2.33 -9.37
CA THR A 69 -0.24 -3.41 -8.37
C THR A 69 -1.25 -3.28 -7.24
N GLU A 70 -1.89 -2.12 -7.08
CA GLU A 70 -2.72 -1.80 -5.92
C GLU A 70 -4.08 -1.24 -6.33
N ALA A 71 -5.03 -1.34 -5.42
CA ALA A 71 -6.35 -0.78 -5.53
C ALA A 71 -6.48 0.39 -4.57
N PHE A 72 -6.99 1.51 -5.08
CA PHE A 72 -7.26 2.70 -4.30
C PHE A 72 -8.65 2.61 -3.69
N VAL A 73 -8.69 2.45 -2.37
CA VAL A 73 -9.89 2.25 -1.57
C VAL A 73 -10.33 3.57 -0.95
N VAL A 74 -11.61 3.91 -1.12
CA VAL A 74 -12.23 5.12 -0.57
C VAL A 74 -13.33 4.73 0.41
N SER A 75 -13.27 5.22 1.65
CA SER A 75 -14.39 5.05 2.58
C SER A 75 -15.36 6.22 2.51
N ARG A 76 -16.66 5.95 2.65
CA ARG A 76 -17.70 7.00 2.73
C ARG A 76 -17.95 7.51 4.16
N LYS A 77 -17.41 6.84 5.18
CA LYS A 77 -17.65 7.19 6.59
C LYS A 77 -16.47 6.73 7.44
N ASP A 78 -15.74 7.67 8.02
CA ASP A 78 -14.76 7.47 9.11
C ASP A 78 -13.67 6.41 8.93
N ARG A 79 -13.37 5.96 7.69
CA ARG A 79 -12.24 5.05 7.45
C ARG A 79 -11.20 5.66 6.51
N PRO A 80 -9.94 5.26 6.67
CA PRO A 80 -8.86 5.92 5.95
C PRO A 80 -8.89 5.56 4.48
N THR A 81 -8.68 6.55 3.63
CA THR A 81 -8.41 6.38 2.20
C THR A 81 -7.01 5.81 2.05
N GLY A 82 -6.83 4.80 1.20
CA GLY A 82 -5.53 4.17 1.06
C GLY A 82 -5.50 3.07 0.01
N PHE A 83 -4.40 2.32 0.05
CA PHE A 83 -4.07 1.32 -0.96
C PHE A 83 -4.07 -0.06 -0.34
N VAL A 84 -4.65 -1.00 -1.07
CA VAL A 84 -4.58 -2.43 -0.78
C VAL A 84 -4.01 -3.14 -2.00
N LYS A 85 -3.31 -4.26 -1.82
CA LYS A 85 -2.80 -5.01 -2.96
C LYS A 85 -3.95 -5.48 -3.83
N ARG A 86 -3.80 -5.30 -5.14
CA ARG A 86 -4.85 -5.66 -6.11
C ARG A 86 -5.15 -7.16 -6.12
N GLY A 87 -4.13 -8.00 -5.90
CA GLY A 87 -4.28 -9.45 -5.83
C GLY A 87 -5.00 -9.96 -4.58
N ASP A 88 -5.17 -9.11 -3.55
CA ASP A 88 -5.80 -9.50 -2.28
C ASP A 88 -7.32 -9.26 -2.31
N ILE A 89 -7.86 -8.72 -3.41
CA ILE A 89 -9.26 -8.34 -3.54
C ILE A 89 -9.86 -8.84 -4.86
N VAL A 90 -11.17 -9.09 -4.85
CA VAL A 90 -11.93 -9.47 -6.06
C VAL A 90 -13.21 -8.65 -6.17
N PRO A 91 -13.79 -8.45 -7.36
CA PRO A 91 -15.10 -7.79 -7.49
C PRO A 91 -16.13 -8.51 -6.62
N ALA A 92 -16.83 -7.75 -5.77
CA ALA A 92 -17.92 -8.31 -4.99
C ALA A 92 -19.07 -8.66 -5.95
N LYS A 93 -19.62 -9.87 -5.82
CA LYS A 93 -20.83 -10.25 -6.56
C LYS A 93 -21.99 -9.35 -6.10
N PRO A 94 -22.89 -8.94 -7.02
CA PRO A 94 -24.08 -8.17 -6.67
C PRO A 94 -24.98 -8.90 -5.69
#